data_AF-S7WFR3-F1
#
_entry.id   AF-S7WFR3-F1
#
_cell.length_a   1.000
_cell.length_b   1.000
_cell.length_c   1.000
_cell.angle_alpha   90.00
_cell.angle_beta   90.00
_cell.angle_gamma   90.00
#
_symmetry.space_group_name_H-M   'P 1'
#
loop_
_entity.id
_entity.type
_entity.pdbx_description
1 polymer ?
#
loop_
_entity_poly.entity_id
_entity_poly.type
_entity_poly.pdbx_seq_one_letter_code
_entity_poly.pdbx_strand_id
1 'polypeptide(L)'
;MVGDLHGCYSLLMQELQNIHFDFQNDVLICTGDLVDRGAENLVCISLLDEARFYTVCGNREEMCIKSAHDPKIKEIHARNGGECFYQLSQIQRLEIIERFKQLPLVIEVQLKNKKIGVVHADIDIHDWNVFKQDNCQGDYKISGVTSAYTNAQWGRGRIRQHSAHYDVVENIDEIYIGHTIVKEQTQVEPYRVCRRLFYLS
;
A
#
# COMPACT_ATOMS: atom_id res chain seq x y z
N MET A 1 4.62 -4.57 10.83
CA MET A 1 4.40 -4.29 9.39
C MET A 1 3.49 -5.37 8.82
N VAL A 2 2.57 -5.00 7.95
CA VAL A 2 1.64 -5.91 7.29
C VAL A 2 1.53 -5.59 5.80
N GLY A 3 1.46 -6.62 4.96
CA GLY A 3 1.26 -6.47 3.52
C GLY A 3 -0.20 -6.18 3.13
N ASP A 4 -0.50 -6.27 1.83
CA ASP A 4 -1.84 -6.05 1.26
C ASP A 4 -2.92 -6.90 1.97
N LEU A 5 -4.01 -6.27 2.41
CA LEU A 5 -5.08 -6.97 3.13
C LEU A 5 -6.13 -7.55 2.19
N HIS A 6 -6.56 -6.78 1.18
CA HIS A 6 -7.54 -7.19 0.19
C HIS A 6 -8.79 -7.84 0.80
N GLY A 7 -9.43 -7.17 1.76
CA GLY A 7 -10.66 -7.66 2.38
C GLY A 7 -10.51 -8.94 3.21
N CYS A 8 -9.31 -9.26 3.71
CA CYS A 8 -9.04 -10.41 4.57
C CYS A 8 -8.85 -10.02 6.05
N TYR A 9 -9.87 -9.39 6.65
CA TYR A 9 -9.83 -8.90 8.03
C TYR A 9 -9.69 -10.01 9.06
N SER A 10 -10.47 -11.09 8.93
CA SER A 10 -10.45 -12.20 9.87
C SER A 10 -9.07 -12.89 9.89
N LEU A 11 -8.43 -13.03 8.73
CA LEU A 11 -7.07 -13.55 8.63
C LEU A 11 -6.08 -12.63 9.35
N LEU A 12 -6.15 -11.31 9.14
CA LEU A 12 -5.33 -10.35 9.88
C LEU A 12 -5.51 -10.53 11.39
N MET A 13 -6.74 -10.57 11.90
CA MET A 13 -6.99 -10.69 13.34
C MET A 13 -6.44 -12.00 13.92
N GLN A 14 -6.59 -13.11 13.20
CA GLN A 14 -6.02 -14.40 13.60
C GLN A 14 -4.48 -14.33 13.70
N GLU A 15 -3.82 -13.71 12.73
CA GLU A 15 -2.36 -13.58 12.75
C GLU A 15 -1.86 -12.62 13.84
N LEU A 16 -2.57 -11.52 14.08
CA LEU A 16 -2.30 -10.61 15.19
C LEU A 16 -2.42 -11.34 16.54
N GLN A 17 -3.44 -12.21 16.68
CA GLN A 17 -3.60 -13.03 17.87
C GLN A 17 -2.45 -14.02 18.07
N ASN A 18 -1.96 -14.65 16.99
CA ASN A 18 -0.85 -15.61 17.04
C ASN A 18 0.46 -14.99 17.53
N ILE A 19 0.67 -13.69 17.28
CA ILE A 19 1.84 -12.94 17.74
C ILE A 19 1.58 -12.14 19.02
N HIS A 20 0.42 -12.34 19.66
CA HIS A 20 -0.01 -11.60 20.85
C HIS A 20 0.01 -10.07 20.68
N PHE A 21 -0.36 -9.59 19.49
CA PHE A 21 -0.43 -8.17 19.19
C PHE A 21 -1.48 -7.47 20.05
N ASP A 22 -1.13 -6.30 20.59
CA ASP A 22 -1.99 -5.50 21.45
C ASP A 22 -2.18 -4.09 20.87
N PHE A 23 -3.40 -3.79 20.40
CA PHE A 23 -3.77 -2.46 19.88
C PHE A 23 -3.68 -1.32 20.91
N GLN A 24 -3.39 -1.58 22.19
CA GLN A 24 -3.08 -0.54 23.16
C GLN A 24 -1.60 -0.15 23.16
N ASN A 25 -0.71 -1.11 22.88
CA ASN A 25 0.74 -0.98 23.08
C ASN A 25 1.54 -1.07 21.78
N ASP A 26 1.01 -1.75 20.76
CA ASP A 26 1.66 -2.02 19.49
C ASP A 26 1.12 -1.12 18.37
N VAL A 27 1.91 -0.95 17.32
CA VAL A 27 1.53 -0.18 16.13
C VAL A 27 1.50 -1.11 14.92
N LEU A 28 0.40 -1.09 14.19
CA LEU A 28 0.22 -1.85 12.96
C LEU A 28 0.33 -0.89 11.77
N ILE A 29 1.28 -1.15 10.86
CA ILE A 29 1.46 -0.34 9.65
C ILE A 29 1.32 -1.26 8.42
N CYS A 30 0.37 -0.91 7.55
CA CYS A 30 0.01 -1.63 6.33
C CYS A 30 0.60 -0.98 5.08
N THR A 31 0.98 -1.80 4.10
CA THR A 31 1.48 -1.34 2.79
C THR A 31 0.37 -0.93 1.81
N GLY A 32 -0.85 -0.66 2.29
CA GLY A 32 -2.01 -0.34 1.43
C GLY A 32 -2.80 -1.57 0.97
N ASP A 33 -3.64 -1.38 -0.04
CA ASP A 33 -4.51 -2.41 -0.62
C ASP A 33 -5.38 -3.08 0.45
N LEU A 34 -6.17 -2.26 1.16
CA LEU A 34 -7.13 -2.72 2.16
C LEU A 34 -8.30 -3.47 1.52
N VAL A 35 -8.67 -3.06 0.30
CA VAL A 35 -9.90 -3.50 -0.39
C VAL A 35 -9.61 -4.34 -1.63
N ASP A 36 -10.69 -4.78 -2.27
CA ASP A 36 -10.80 -5.68 -3.41
C ASP A 36 -10.51 -7.14 -3.09
N ARG A 37 -11.00 -8.04 -3.95
CA ARG A 37 -10.77 -9.50 -3.97
C ARG A 37 -11.34 -10.29 -2.79
N GLY A 38 -11.24 -9.80 -1.56
CA GLY A 38 -11.78 -10.45 -0.36
C GLY A 38 -13.23 -10.08 -0.07
N ALA A 39 -13.79 -10.69 0.97
CA ALA A 39 -15.19 -10.48 1.37
C ALA A 39 -15.37 -9.37 2.41
N GLU A 40 -14.35 -9.07 3.21
CA GLU A 40 -14.45 -8.23 4.41
C GLU A 40 -13.95 -6.79 4.16
N ASN A 41 -14.16 -6.27 2.95
CA ASN A 41 -13.62 -4.97 2.52
C ASN A 41 -14.02 -3.81 3.46
N LEU A 42 -15.31 -3.71 3.81
CA LEU A 42 -15.79 -2.64 4.70
C LEU A 42 -15.18 -2.74 6.11
N VAL A 43 -14.90 -3.95 6.58
CA VAL A 43 -14.27 -4.18 7.89
C VAL A 43 -12.77 -3.88 7.83
N CYS A 44 -12.11 -4.14 6.70
CA CYS A 44 -10.73 -3.68 6.50
C CYS A 44 -10.66 -2.14 6.47
N ILE A 45 -11.65 -1.46 5.88
CA ILE A 45 -11.71 0.01 5.89
C ILE A 45 -11.90 0.55 7.31
N SER A 46 -12.66 -0.13 8.18
CA SER A 46 -12.82 0.33 9.58
C SER A 46 -11.54 0.28 10.40
N LEU A 47 -10.48 -0.42 9.95
CA LEU A 47 -9.15 -0.32 10.57
C LEU A 47 -8.61 1.11 10.54
N LEU A 48 -9.05 1.95 9.60
CA LEU A 48 -8.67 3.37 9.57
C LEU A 48 -9.21 4.16 10.78
N ASP A 49 -10.14 3.60 11.54
CA ASP A 49 -10.65 4.18 12.78
C ASP A 49 -9.80 3.77 14.00
N GLU A 50 -8.89 2.80 13.85
CA GLU A 50 -7.99 2.36 14.91
C GLU A 50 -6.80 3.32 15.08
N ALA A 51 -6.66 3.91 16.26
CA ALA A 51 -5.66 4.96 16.52
C ALA A 51 -4.21 4.54 16.31
N ARG A 52 -3.93 3.22 16.37
CA ARG A 52 -2.60 2.63 16.21
C ARG A 52 -2.46 1.83 14.92
N PHE A 53 -3.39 2.01 13.98
CA PHE A 53 -3.30 1.50 12.62
C PHE A 53 -2.93 2.63 11.67
N TYR A 54 -1.93 2.37 10.84
CA TYR A 54 -1.52 3.27 9.77
C TYR A 54 -1.42 2.50 8.47
N THR A 55 -1.73 3.13 7.35
CA THR A 55 -1.53 2.54 6.04
C THR A 55 -1.14 3.60 5.03
N VAL A 56 -0.38 3.19 4.03
CA VAL A 56 -0.23 3.98 2.81
C VAL A 56 -1.42 3.76 1.87
N CYS A 57 -1.63 4.70 0.95
CA CYS A 57 -2.60 4.57 -0.15
C CYS A 57 -2.06 3.55 -1.17
N GLY A 58 -2.73 2.40 -1.30
CA GLY A 58 -2.44 1.41 -2.31
C GLY A 58 -3.05 1.76 -3.66
N ASN A 59 -2.77 0.94 -4.67
CA ASN A 59 -3.33 1.20 -5.98
C ASN A 59 -4.83 0.92 -6.04
N ARG A 60 -5.38 0.08 -5.15
CA ARG A 60 -6.84 -0.15 -5.08
C ARG A 60 -7.58 1.04 -4.49
N GLU A 61 -7.04 1.62 -3.42
CA GLU A 61 -7.58 2.86 -2.85
C GLU A 61 -7.55 3.99 -3.91
N GLU A 62 -6.46 4.12 -4.66
CA GLU A 62 -6.38 5.12 -5.72
C GLU A 62 -7.40 4.88 -6.84
N MET A 63 -7.62 3.63 -7.26
CA MET A 63 -8.64 3.31 -8.25
C MET A 63 -10.04 3.65 -7.76
N CYS A 64 -10.35 3.42 -6.48
CA CYS A 64 -11.60 3.87 -5.87
C CYS A 64 -11.78 5.39 -6.03
N ILE A 65 -10.75 6.17 -5.66
CA ILE A 65 -10.74 7.64 -5.76
C ILE A 65 -10.94 8.09 -7.21
N LYS A 66 -10.09 7.63 -8.14
CA LYS A 66 -10.12 8.06 -9.55
C LYS A 66 -11.41 7.61 -10.26
N SER A 67 -11.99 6.48 -9.88
CA SER A 67 -13.22 5.97 -10.51
C SER A 67 -14.45 6.85 -10.33
N ALA A 68 -14.43 7.80 -9.39
CA ALA A 68 -15.49 8.79 -9.21
C ALA A 68 -15.58 9.77 -10.41
N HIS A 69 -14.47 9.97 -11.12
CA HIS A 69 -14.35 10.97 -12.19
C HIS A 69 -13.88 10.38 -13.52
N ASP A 70 -13.34 9.15 -13.52
CA ASP A 70 -12.88 8.46 -14.73
C ASP A 70 -13.62 7.12 -14.93
N PRO A 71 -14.57 7.06 -15.90
CA PRO A 71 -15.30 5.84 -16.24
C PRO A 71 -14.40 4.69 -16.71
N LYS A 72 -13.24 4.97 -17.32
CA LYS A 72 -12.31 3.93 -17.76
C LYS A 72 -11.63 3.29 -16.55
N ILE A 73 -11.21 4.09 -15.57
CA ILE A 73 -10.66 3.57 -14.31
C ILE A 73 -11.72 2.76 -13.57
N LYS A 74 -12.99 3.20 -13.55
CA LYS A 74 -14.09 2.41 -13.00
C LYS A 74 -14.17 1.02 -13.65
N GLU A 75 -14.16 0.96 -14.97
CA GLU A 75 -14.25 -0.30 -15.71
C GLU A 75 -13.05 -1.21 -15.44
N ILE A 76 -11.83 -0.66 -15.43
CA ILE A 76 -10.61 -1.40 -15.10
C ILE A 76 -10.67 -1.91 -13.66
N HIS A 77 -11.08 -1.08 -12.71
CA HIS A 77 -11.17 -1.43 -11.29
C HIS A 77 -12.16 -2.58 -11.06
N ALA A 78 -13.38 -2.45 -11.61
CA ALA A 78 -14.42 -3.47 -11.51
C ALA A 78 -13.96 -4.82 -12.10
N ARG A 79 -13.19 -4.81 -13.20
CA ARG A 79 -12.64 -6.03 -13.81
C ARG A 79 -11.50 -6.66 -13.01
N ASN A 80 -10.88 -5.91 -12.09
CA ASN A 80 -9.70 -6.35 -11.35
C ASN A 80 -10.00 -6.65 -9.86
N GLY A 81 -11.26 -6.91 -9.51
CA GLY A 81 -11.67 -7.33 -8.16
C GLY A 81 -12.36 -6.25 -7.32
N GLY A 82 -12.62 -5.07 -7.90
CA GLY A 82 -13.29 -3.95 -7.24
C GLY A 82 -14.80 -3.89 -7.50
N GLU A 83 -15.41 -4.93 -8.06
CA GLU A 83 -16.84 -4.95 -8.40
C GLU A 83 -17.75 -4.69 -7.19
N CYS A 84 -17.38 -5.19 -6.01
CA CYS A 84 -18.14 -5.03 -4.79
C CYS A 84 -18.25 -3.55 -4.37
N PHE A 85 -17.23 -2.73 -4.65
CA PHE A 85 -17.26 -1.30 -4.37
C PHE A 85 -18.41 -0.62 -5.13
N TYR A 86 -18.68 -1.03 -6.38
CA TYR A 86 -19.73 -0.45 -7.21
C TYR A 86 -21.16 -0.95 -6.90
N GLN A 87 -21.29 -1.98 -6.07
CA GLN A 87 -22.58 -2.42 -5.54
C GLN A 87 -23.05 -1.58 -4.35
N LEU A 88 -22.13 -0.82 -3.72
CA LEU A 88 -22.45 0.11 -2.66
C LEU A 88 -23.26 1.30 -3.18
N SER A 89 -24.06 1.89 -2.29
CA SER A 89 -24.75 3.14 -2.58
C SER A 89 -23.76 4.25 -2.94
N GLN A 90 -24.21 5.26 -3.67
CA GLN A 90 -23.38 6.41 -4.03
C GLN A 90 -22.81 7.10 -2.78
N ILE A 91 -23.61 7.24 -1.71
CA ILE A 91 -23.21 7.86 -0.46
C ILE A 91 -22.06 7.08 0.19
N GLN A 92 -22.21 5.77 0.36
CA GLN A 92 -21.15 4.92 0.92
C GLN A 92 -19.86 4.99 0.12
N ARG A 93 -19.95 5.00 -1.22
CA ARG A 93 -18.75 5.14 -2.07
C ARG A 93 -18.05 6.47 -1.86
N LEU A 94 -18.79 7.57 -1.75
CA LEU A 94 -18.22 8.90 -1.51
C LEU A 94 -17.55 8.98 -0.14
N GLU A 95 -18.18 8.42 0.90
CA GLU A 95 -17.58 8.35 2.25
C GLU A 95 -16.26 7.58 2.24
N ILE A 96 -16.22 6.42 1.58
CA ILE A 96 -14.99 5.62 1.44
C ILE A 96 -13.92 6.39 0.67
N ILE A 97 -14.28 7.05 -0.43
CA ILE A 97 -13.35 7.85 -1.23
C ILE A 97 -12.75 8.99 -0.41
N GLU A 98 -13.56 9.69 0.39
CA GLU A 98 -13.04 10.77 1.24
C GLU A 98 -12.07 10.25 2.31
N ARG A 99 -12.31 9.05 2.87
CA ARG A 99 -11.35 8.39 3.76
C ARG A 99 -10.05 8.05 3.04
N PHE A 100 -10.13 7.46 1.85
CA PHE A 100 -8.94 7.08 1.07
C PHE A 100 -8.10 8.27 0.61
N LYS A 101 -8.73 9.42 0.31
CA LYS A 101 -8.01 10.66 -0.02
C LYS A 101 -7.12 11.18 1.13
N GLN A 102 -7.39 10.79 2.37
CA GLN A 102 -6.58 11.17 3.52
C GLN A 102 -5.35 10.26 3.71
N LEU A 103 -5.25 9.15 2.98
CA LEU A 103 -4.15 8.21 3.15
C LEU A 103 -2.86 8.78 2.56
N PRO A 104 -1.74 8.72 3.30
CA PRO A 104 -0.45 9.14 2.77
C PRO A 104 0.03 8.15 1.69
N LEU A 105 0.76 8.62 0.68
CA LEU A 105 1.43 7.73 -0.27
C LEU A 105 2.64 7.02 0.34
N VAL A 106 3.25 7.67 1.35
CA VAL A 106 4.49 7.24 1.98
C VAL A 106 4.39 7.49 3.48
N ILE A 107 4.79 6.49 4.27
CA ILE A 107 4.98 6.63 5.73
C ILE A 107 6.46 6.53 6.03
N GLU A 108 6.95 7.39 6.91
CA GLU A 108 8.30 7.30 7.49
C GLU A 108 8.18 7.13 9.00
N VAL A 109 8.92 6.17 9.55
CA VAL A 109 8.95 5.86 10.97
C VAL A 109 10.38 5.94 11.48
N GLN A 110 10.59 6.72 12.55
CA GLN A 110 11.83 6.68 13.32
C GLN A 110 11.70 5.63 14.42
N LEU A 111 12.44 4.52 14.30
CA LEU A 111 12.50 3.46 15.30
C LEU A 111 13.90 3.37 15.89
N LYS A 112 14.09 3.94 17.09
CA LYS A 112 15.40 4.08 17.75
C LYS A 112 16.38 4.78 16.80
N ASN A 113 17.34 4.04 16.25
CA ASN A 113 18.43 4.54 15.43
C ASN A 113 18.18 4.29 13.92
N LYS A 114 17.03 3.70 13.57
CA LYS A 114 16.68 3.35 12.20
C LYS A 114 15.52 4.20 11.70
N LYS A 115 15.62 4.67 10.48
CA LYS A 115 14.54 5.29 9.71
C LYS A 115 13.97 4.24 8.75
N ILE A 116 12.68 3.99 8.89
CA ILE A 116 11.97 2.97 8.13
C ILE A 116 10.94 3.65 7.23
N GLY A 117 10.99 3.33 5.94
CA GLY A 117 10.05 3.79 4.93
C GLY A 117 9.00 2.73 4.65
N VAL A 118 7.78 3.16 4.41
CA VAL A 118 6.69 2.30 3.91
C VAL A 118 6.10 2.96 2.67
N VAL A 119 6.01 2.21 1.58
CA VAL A 119 5.40 2.60 0.32
C VAL A 119 4.69 1.38 -0.26
N HIS A 120 3.63 1.57 -1.05
CA HIS A 120 2.83 0.45 -1.52
C HIS A 120 3.59 -0.46 -2.50
N ALA A 121 4.19 0.11 -3.55
CA ALA A 121 4.67 -0.66 -4.69
C ALA A 121 6.19 -0.59 -4.93
N ASP A 122 6.71 0.55 -5.36
CA ASP A 122 8.13 0.65 -5.77
C ASP A 122 8.68 2.08 -5.65
N ILE A 123 9.99 2.21 -5.77
CA ILE A 123 10.74 3.47 -5.72
C ILE A 123 11.76 3.46 -6.86
N ASP A 124 11.82 4.52 -7.65
CA ASP A 124 12.76 4.69 -8.78
C ASP A 124 13.74 5.84 -8.56
N ILE A 125 13.59 6.57 -7.45
CA ILE A 125 14.49 7.64 -7.01
C ILE A 125 15.37 7.10 -5.88
N HIS A 126 16.69 7.12 -6.06
CA HIS A 126 17.66 6.51 -5.13
C HIS A 126 18.03 7.39 -3.93
N ASP A 127 17.19 8.37 -3.60
CA ASP A 127 17.27 9.17 -2.39
C ASP A 127 15.87 9.29 -1.79
N TRP A 128 15.72 8.87 -0.53
CA TRP A 128 14.43 8.84 0.14
C TRP A 128 13.79 10.22 0.32
N ASN A 129 14.58 11.26 0.57
CA ASN A 129 14.07 12.62 0.73
C ASN A 129 13.61 13.20 -0.61
N VAL A 130 14.37 12.98 -1.68
CA VAL A 130 13.98 13.39 -3.04
C VAL A 130 12.73 12.63 -3.48
N PHE A 131 12.65 11.32 -3.20
CA PHE A 131 11.47 10.52 -3.48
C PHE A 131 10.21 11.07 -2.80
N LYS A 132 10.28 11.40 -1.51
CA LYS A 132 9.15 12.02 -0.79
C LYS A 132 8.76 13.37 -1.40
N GLN A 133 9.74 14.20 -1.76
CA GLN A 133 9.48 15.50 -2.39
C GLN A 133 8.82 15.37 -3.76
N ASP A 134 9.26 14.41 -4.59
CA ASP A 134 8.65 14.18 -5.91
C ASP A 134 7.20 13.69 -5.80
N ASN A 135 6.91 12.80 -4.82
CA ASN A 135 5.55 12.34 -4.56
C ASN A 135 4.58 13.47 -4.21
N CYS A 136 5.04 14.57 -3.59
CA CYS A 136 4.21 15.74 -3.30
C CYS A 136 3.72 16.46 -4.58
N GLN A 137 4.34 16.23 -5.74
CA GLN A 137 3.90 16.80 -7.02
C GLN A 137 2.71 16.03 -7.62
N GLY A 138 2.36 14.86 -7.08
CA GLY A 138 1.28 14.03 -7.58
C GLY A 138 1.59 13.33 -8.90
N ASP A 139 0.55 12.86 -9.57
CA ASP A 139 0.66 12.13 -10.83
C ASP A 139 0.85 13.07 -12.03
N TYR A 140 2.11 13.42 -12.35
CA TYR A 140 2.42 14.18 -13.57
C TYR A 140 2.53 13.29 -14.81
N LYS A 141 2.20 13.87 -15.97
CA LYS A 141 2.21 13.19 -17.29
C LYS A 141 3.27 13.78 -18.20
N ILE A 142 4.49 13.23 -18.10
CA ILE A 142 5.60 13.55 -18.99
C ILE A 142 5.84 12.35 -19.90
N SER A 143 5.92 12.59 -21.21
CA SER A 143 6.08 11.50 -22.19
C SER A 143 7.37 10.72 -21.94
N GLY A 144 7.27 9.40 -21.78
CA GLY A 144 8.41 8.52 -21.52
C GLY A 144 8.91 8.50 -20.08
N VAL A 145 8.26 9.24 -19.15
CA VAL A 145 8.65 9.28 -17.73
C VAL A 145 7.48 8.80 -16.86
N THR A 146 7.77 7.85 -15.97
CA THR A 146 6.84 7.45 -14.92
C THR A 146 7.04 8.37 -13.72
N SER A 147 5.97 8.96 -13.20
CA SER A 147 6.05 9.78 -11.98
C SER A 147 6.37 8.93 -10.76
N ALA A 148 7.08 9.49 -9.76
CA ALA A 148 7.32 8.77 -8.50
C ALA A 148 6.00 8.36 -7.84
N TYR A 149 4.95 9.19 -7.96
CA TYR A 149 3.59 8.88 -7.56
C TYR A 149 3.06 7.59 -8.21
N THR A 150 3.16 7.49 -9.54
CA THR A 150 2.68 6.31 -10.27
C THR A 150 3.52 5.10 -9.89
N ASN A 151 4.83 5.26 -9.74
CA ASN A 151 5.72 4.17 -9.37
C ASN A 151 5.46 3.67 -7.94
N ALA A 152 5.22 4.58 -6.99
CA ALA A 152 4.86 4.28 -5.60
C ALA A 152 3.58 3.44 -5.46
N GLN A 153 2.67 3.53 -6.44
CA GLN A 153 1.42 2.77 -6.47
C GLN A 153 1.47 1.54 -7.40
N TRP A 154 2.16 1.60 -8.53
CA TRP A 154 2.05 0.58 -9.58
C TRP A 154 3.33 -0.15 -9.93
N GLY A 155 4.48 0.39 -9.50
CA GLY A 155 5.80 -0.11 -9.83
C GLY A 155 6.03 -1.55 -9.38
N ARG A 156 6.82 -2.29 -10.16
CA ARG A 156 7.21 -3.68 -9.84
C ARG A 156 8.64 -3.98 -10.28
N GLY A 157 9.38 -2.94 -10.64
CA GLY A 157 10.67 -3.06 -11.28
C GLY A 157 11.71 -3.68 -10.35
N ARG A 158 11.80 -3.21 -9.10
CA ARG A 158 12.76 -3.75 -8.12
C ARG A 158 12.61 -5.24 -7.89
N ILE A 159 11.37 -5.72 -7.79
CA ILE A 159 11.09 -7.14 -7.53
C ILE A 159 11.17 -7.99 -8.82
N ARG A 160 10.56 -7.56 -9.93
CA ARG A 160 10.46 -8.41 -11.13
C ARG A 160 11.72 -8.44 -11.98
N GLN A 161 12.47 -7.35 -11.99
CA GLN A 161 13.62 -7.23 -12.88
C GLN A 161 14.92 -7.63 -12.20
N HIS A 162 14.92 -7.83 -10.86
CA HIS A 162 16.10 -8.14 -10.04
C HIS A 162 17.35 -7.35 -10.49
N SER A 163 17.14 -6.10 -10.91
CA SER A 163 18.08 -5.48 -11.83
C SER A 163 19.27 -4.91 -11.06
N ALA A 164 20.46 -5.02 -11.64
CA ALA A 164 21.66 -4.33 -11.19
C ALA A 164 21.55 -2.80 -11.29
N HIS A 165 20.43 -2.24 -11.77
CA HIS A 165 20.16 -0.80 -11.82
C HIS A 165 19.47 -0.28 -10.56
N TYR A 166 19.09 -1.15 -9.63
CA TYR A 166 18.45 -0.76 -8.39
C TYR A 166 19.49 -0.71 -7.27
N ASP A 167 20.15 0.44 -7.16
CA ASP A 167 21.09 0.76 -6.09
C ASP A 167 20.37 1.04 -4.77
N VAL A 168 21.16 1.07 -3.69
CA VAL A 168 20.76 1.53 -2.36
C VAL A 168 20.01 2.86 -2.45
N VAL A 169 18.87 2.96 -1.77
CA VAL A 169 18.19 4.25 -1.58
C VAL A 169 18.85 4.95 -0.41
N GLU A 170 19.43 6.11 -0.65
CA GLU A 170 20.07 6.92 0.38
C GLU A 170 19.04 7.52 1.34
N ASN A 171 19.51 7.95 2.51
CA ASN A 171 18.72 8.67 3.53
C ASN A 171 17.58 7.87 4.18
N ILE A 172 17.63 6.54 4.09
CA ILE A 172 16.70 5.57 4.72
C ILE A 172 17.44 4.26 5.05
N ASP A 173 17.05 3.58 6.12
CA ASP A 173 17.71 2.33 6.54
C ASP A 173 17.00 1.09 6.00
N GLU A 174 15.66 1.08 6.04
CA GLU A 174 14.84 -0.03 5.55
C GLU A 174 13.60 0.51 4.85
N ILE A 175 13.17 -0.16 3.79
CA ILE A 175 11.91 0.16 3.12
C ILE A 175 11.06 -1.11 3.03
N TYR A 176 9.79 -0.98 3.41
CA TYR A 176 8.78 -2.03 3.34
C TYR A 176 7.79 -1.74 2.21
N ILE A 177 7.63 -2.72 1.31
CA ILE A 177 6.71 -2.65 0.16
C ILE A 177 5.79 -3.87 0.09
N GLY A 178 4.62 -3.68 -0.53
CA GLY A 178 3.62 -4.71 -0.83
C GLY A 178 3.46 -4.90 -2.34
N HIS A 179 2.22 -4.97 -2.83
CA HIS A 179 1.77 -5.00 -4.24
C HIS A 179 2.22 -6.17 -5.13
N THR A 180 3.48 -6.56 -5.05
CA THR A 180 4.04 -7.66 -5.82
C THR A 180 3.99 -8.94 -4.98
N ILE A 181 3.16 -9.88 -5.43
CA ILE A 181 3.01 -11.19 -4.79
C ILE A 181 4.32 -11.97 -4.87
N VAL A 182 4.87 -12.31 -3.71
CA VAL A 182 6.06 -13.16 -3.53
C VAL A 182 5.70 -14.44 -2.77
N LYS A 183 6.44 -15.53 -3.01
CA LYS A 183 6.19 -16.83 -2.36
C LYS A 183 6.51 -16.81 -0.86
N GLU A 184 7.57 -16.10 -0.50
CA GLU A 184 8.06 -15.93 0.87
C GLU A 184 8.47 -14.48 1.10
N GLN A 185 8.57 -14.07 2.37
CA GLN A 185 9.13 -12.75 2.70
C GLN A 185 10.50 -12.65 2.04
N THR A 186 10.66 -11.66 1.16
CA THR A 186 11.87 -11.52 0.35
C THR A 186 12.61 -10.27 0.80
N GLN A 187 13.88 -10.41 1.14
CA GLN A 187 14.78 -9.28 1.36
C GLN A 187 15.64 -9.11 0.11
N VAL A 188 15.56 -7.93 -0.49
CA VAL A 188 16.41 -7.52 -1.61
C VAL A 188 17.17 -6.31 -1.08
N GLU A 189 18.42 -6.44 -0.64
CA GLU A 189 19.15 -5.34 0.01
C GLU A 189 19.03 -4.00 -0.76
N PRO A 190 18.74 -2.86 -0.10
CA PRO A 190 18.39 -2.66 1.32
C PRO A 190 16.88 -2.82 1.67
N TYR A 191 16.07 -3.38 0.78
CA TYR A 191 14.61 -3.50 0.85
C TYR A 191 14.12 -4.79 1.53
N ARG A 192 13.04 -4.68 2.29
CA ARG A 192 12.27 -5.84 2.78
C ARG A 192 10.88 -5.83 2.15
N VAL A 193 10.56 -6.85 1.36
CA VAL A 193 9.21 -7.03 0.81
C VAL A 193 8.34 -7.72 1.84
N CYS A 194 7.29 -7.04 2.30
CA CYS A 194 6.30 -7.61 3.20
C CYS A 194 5.31 -8.46 2.41
N ARG A 195 5.17 -9.75 2.76
CA ARG A 195 4.11 -10.59 2.21
C ARG A 195 2.76 -10.10 2.75
N ARG A 196 1.69 -10.30 1.95
CA ARG A 196 0.34 -10.61 2.44
C ARG A 196 0.49 -11.49 3.70
N LEU A 197 -0.19 -11.14 4.79
CA LEU A 197 -0.13 -11.93 6.03
C LEU A 197 -0.13 -13.42 5.71
N PHE A 198 0.87 -14.08 6.25
CA PHE A 198 1.17 -15.51 6.25
C PHE A 198 0.11 -16.39 5.57
N TYR A 199 0.52 -17.14 4.53
CA TYR A 199 -0.30 -18.25 4.07
C TYR A 199 -0.42 -19.27 5.21
N LEU A 200 -1.65 -19.57 5.61
CA LEU A 200 -2.01 -20.90 6.05
C LEU A 200 -1.62 -21.86 4.91
N SER A 201 -0.84 -22.89 5.27
CA SER A 201 -0.48 -24.03 4.44
C SER A 201 -1.68 -24.62 3.69
#